data_AF-A0A8J7NVD2-F1
#
_entry.id   AF-A0A8J7NVD2-F1
#
_cell.length_a   1.000
_cell.length_b   1.000
_cell.length_c   1.000
_cell.angle_alpha   90.00
_cell.angle_beta   90.00
_cell.angle_gamma   90.00
#
_symmetry.space_group_name_H-M   'P 1'
#
loop_
_entity.id
_entity.type
_entity.pdbx_description
1 polymer ?
#
loop_
_entity_poly.entity_id
_entity_poly.type
_entity_poly.pdbx_seq_one_letter_code
_entity_poly.pdbx_strand_id
1 'polypeptide(L)'
;MQAISDSDGVNYPWYGNTTETCTIVGPTKKDTKFTVRMNDNFYPSVTWGVPVSDSNLPQLTSIRRDQSFITWLVAINQASGETVVLQTIKWRMQLHIEIDPGKPLGQRAKLLEPTAQEQPQVLARNEPIPPNAMVKPNANDAQVLMWRPKTGEPVVVIPPKY
;
A
#
# COMPACT_ATOMS: atom_id res chain seq x y z
N MET A 1 -13.99 -3.57 -10.36
CA MET A 1 -13.05 -2.87 -9.46
C MET A 1 -11.65 -3.26 -9.90
N GLN A 2 -10.77 -2.29 -10.15
CA GLN A 2 -9.39 -2.55 -10.55
C GLN A 2 -8.50 -2.36 -9.32
N ALA A 3 -7.85 -3.44 -8.87
CA ALA A 3 -6.89 -3.43 -7.78
C ALA A 3 -5.49 -3.79 -8.32
N ILE A 4 -4.46 -3.45 -7.57
CA ILE A 4 -3.08 -3.80 -7.89
C ILE A 4 -2.57 -4.64 -6.72
N SER A 5 -1.87 -5.73 -7.01
CA SER A 5 -1.37 -6.64 -5.98
C SER A 5 -0.14 -6.03 -5.31
N ASP A 6 -0.16 -5.96 -3.98
CA ASP A 6 0.90 -5.37 -3.14
C ASP A 6 1.46 -6.38 -2.11
N SER A 7 1.28 -7.68 -2.35
CA SER A 7 1.73 -8.72 -1.41
C SER A 7 3.25 -8.74 -1.23
N ASP A 8 3.73 -9.36 -0.15
CA ASP A 8 5.15 -9.44 0.24
C ASP A 8 6.08 -10.23 -0.73
N GLY A 9 5.56 -10.68 -1.87
CA GLY A 9 6.30 -11.37 -2.94
C GLY A 9 6.71 -12.82 -2.67
N VAL A 10 6.59 -13.32 -1.43
CA VAL A 10 7.02 -14.70 -1.09
C VAL A 10 5.86 -15.68 -1.27
N ASN A 11 4.68 -15.34 -0.76
CA ASN A 11 3.49 -16.20 -0.81
C ASN A 11 2.38 -15.62 -1.69
N TYR A 12 2.76 -14.88 -2.73
CA TYR A 12 1.81 -14.14 -3.56
C TYR A 12 0.64 -15.02 -4.03
N PRO A 13 -0.59 -14.47 -4.09
CA PRO A 13 -0.96 -13.07 -3.83
C PRO A 13 -1.12 -12.73 -2.34
N TRP A 14 -0.72 -13.61 -1.43
CA TRP A 14 -0.95 -13.46 0.00
C TRP A 14 0.25 -12.86 0.71
N TYR A 15 -0.01 -12.08 1.76
CA TYR A 15 0.99 -11.85 2.78
C TYR A 15 1.12 -13.11 3.62
N GLY A 16 2.35 -13.52 3.91
CA GLY A 16 2.59 -14.75 4.66
C GLY A 16 3.99 -14.90 5.21
N ASN A 17 4.80 -13.84 5.18
CA ASN A 17 6.19 -13.90 5.61
C ASN A 17 6.36 -13.94 7.14
N THR A 18 5.39 -13.46 7.92
CA THR A 18 5.49 -13.38 9.39
C THR A 18 4.26 -13.96 10.11
N THR A 19 3.39 -13.12 10.67
CA THR A 19 2.22 -13.50 11.48
C THR A 19 0.91 -13.47 10.70
N GLU A 20 0.98 -13.33 9.38
CA GLU A 20 -0.18 -13.17 8.49
C GLU A 20 -0.90 -14.50 8.21
N THR A 21 -0.20 -15.62 8.34
CA THR A 21 -0.72 -16.96 8.03
C THR A 21 -0.76 -17.85 9.26
N CYS A 22 -1.80 -18.68 9.35
CA CYS A 22 -1.89 -19.76 10.33
C CYS A 22 -2.38 -21.04 9.63
N THR A 23 -1.79 -22.19 9.99
CA THR A 23 -2.19 -23.50 9.47
C THR A 23 -3.03 -24.23 10.49
N ILE A 24 -4.20 -24.71 10.07
CA ILE A 24 -5.10 -25.50 10.89
C ILE A 24 -5.05 -26.95 10.41
N VAL A 25 -4.69 -27.88 11.29
CA VAL A 25 -4.69 -29.31 11.00
C VAL A 25 -5.83 -29.97 11.76
N GLY A 26 -6.76 -30.57 11.01
CA GLY A 26 -7.88 -31.32 11.56
C GLY A 26 -7.56 -32.81 11.75
N PRO A 27 -8.48 -33.56 12.37
CA PRO A 27 -9.67 -33.06 13.07
C PRO A 27 -9.31 -32.39 14.40
N THR A 28 -10.00 -31.31 14.76
CA THR A 28 -9.85 -30.67 16.08
C THR A 28 -10.90 -31.20 17.05
N LYS A 29 -10.51 -31.40 18.32
CA LYS A 29 -11.42 -31.92 19.36
C LYS A 29 -12.22 -30.82 20.08
N LYS A 30 -11.82 -29.56 19.90
CA LYS A 30 -12.38 -28.36 20.54
C LYS A 30 -12.20 -27.17 19.59
N ASP A 31 -12.97 -26.12 19.82
CA ASP A 31 -12.80 -24.85 19.15
C ASP A 31 -11.42 -24.27 19.43
N THR A 32 -10.73 -23.83 18.38
CA THR A 32 -9.42 -23.20 18.47
C THR A 32 -9.53 -21.77 17.97
N LYS A 33 -8.96 -20.81 18.72
CA LYS A 33 -8.87 -19.41 18.33
C LYS A 33 -7.47 -19.11 17.83
N PHE A 34 -7.39 -18.38 16.74
CA PHE A 34 -6.14 -17.94 16.14
C PHE A 34 -6.14 -16.44 15.99
N THR A 35 -4.96 -15.84 15.97
CA THR A 35 -4.79 -14.42 15.70
C THR A 35 -3.78 -14.27 14.59
N VAL A 36 -4.25 -13.77 13.45
CA VAL A 36 -3.42 -13.34 12.35
C VAL A 36 -3.26 -11.83 12.41
N ARG A 37 -2.06 -11.35 12.11
CA ARG A 37 -1.75 -9.91 12.08
C ARG A 37 -0.97 -9.61 10.82
N MET A 38 -1.41 -8.57 10.13
CA MET A 38 -0.71 -7.97 8.99
C MET A 38 -0.23 -6.59 9.42
N ASN A 39 1.03 -6.30 9.14
CA ASN A 39 1.61 -4.97 9.36
C ASN A 39 2.37 -4.56 8.10
N ASP A 40 1.72 -3.75 7.27
CA ASP A 40 2.35 -3.15 6.10
C ASP A 40 2.73 -1.70 6.41
N ASN A 41 4.00 -1.38 6.20
CA ASN A 41 4.56 -0.07 6.47
C ASN A 41 5.11 0.52 5.19
N PHE A 42 4.71 1.76 4.90
CA PHE A 42 5.35 2.52 3.85
C PHE A 42 6.82 2.76 4.19
N TYR A 43 7.71 2.58 3.21
CA TYR A 43 9.06 3.10 3.28
C TYR A 43 9.10 4.51 2.66
N PRO A 44 9.13 5.60 3.45
CA PRO A 44 8.92 6.93 2.91
C PRO A 44 10.26 7.65 2.77
N SER A 45 10.99 7.35 1.69
CA SER A 45 12.11 8.18 1.24
C SER A 45 11.69 8.95 0.00
N VAL A 46 11.90 10.26 0.00
CA VAL A 46 11.52 11.17 -1.09
C VAL A 46 12.69 12.07 -1.47
N THR A 47 12.85 12.31 -2.76
CA THR A 47 13.90 13.20 -3.29
C THR A 47 13.48 14.67 -3.16
N TRP A 48 14.41 15.52 -2.73
CA TRP A 48 14.15 16.95 -2.49
C TRP A 48 14.39 17.83 -3.72
N GLY A 49 15.24 17.37 -4.63
CA GLY A 49 15.53 18.02 -5.90
C GLY A 49 14.62 17.51 -7.01
N VAL A 50 14.50 18.30 -8.08
CA VAL A 50 13.80 17.88 -9.29
C VAL A 50 14.72 16.94 -10.06
N PRO A 51 14.33 15.67 -10.31
CA PRO A 51 15.21 14.67 -10.92
C PRO A 51 15.73 15.04 -12.31
N VAL A 52 15.01 15.91 -13.02
CA VAL A 52 15.31 16.36 -14.39
C VAL A 52 15.91 17.77 -14.45
N SER A 53 16.29 18.36 -13.31
CA SER A 53 16.93 19.68 -13.29
C SER A 53 18.42 19.58 -12.98
N ASP A 54 19.23 20.45 -13.59
CA ASP A 54 20.67 20.59 -13.28
C ASP A 54 20.92 21.34 -11.95
N SER A 55 19.87 21.64 -11.18
CA SER A 55 19.95 22.37 -9.92
C SER A 55 20.10 21.41 -8.74
N ASN A 56 21.14 21.63 -7.92
CA ASN A 56 21.31 20.94 -6.64
C ASN A 56 20.52 21.58 -5.48
N LEU A 57 19.64 22.55 -5.78
CA LEU A 57 18.84 23.21 -4.76
C LEU A 57 17.63 22.34 -4.38
N PRO A 58 17.27 22.25 -3.08
CA PRO A 58 16.04 21.59 -2.68
C PRO A 58 14.83 22.42 -3.12
N GLN A 59 13.91 21.79 -3.85
CA GLN A 59 12.72 22.45 -4.41
C GLN A 59 11.40 21.79 -3.96
N LEU A 60 11.47 20.69 -3.21
CA LEU A 60 10.29 20.04 -2.64
C LEU A 60 9.64 20.96 -1.60
N THR A 61 8.38 21.33 -1.85
CA THR A 61 7.57 22.20 -0.98
C THR A 61 6.38 21.50 -0.37
N SER A 62 5.90 20.41 -0.98
CA SER A 62 4.82 19.60 -0.42
C SER A 62 4.85 18.16 -0.92
N ILE A 63 4.34 17.25 -0.12
CA ILE A 63 4.10 15.85 -0.47
C ILE A 63 2.61 15.60 -0.26
N ARG A 64 1.94 15.10 -1.29
CA ARG A 64 0.56 14.63 -1.19
C ARG A 64 0.50 13.14 -1.51
N ARG A 65 -0.15 12.36 -0.66
CA ARG A 65 -0.50 10.96 -0.91
C ARG A 65 -1.99 10.77 -0.73
N ASP A 66 -2.54 9.91 -1.56
CA ASP A 66 -3.92 9.46 -1.50
C ASP A 66 -3.98 8.04 -2.05
N GLN A 67 -4.20 7.07 -1.17
CA GLN A 67 -4.14 5.64 -1.50
C GLN A 67 -5.30 4.92 -0.82
N SER A 68 -5.92 4.01 -1.55
CA SER A 68 -7.01 3.17 -1.04
C SER A 68 -6.57 1.72 -1.04
N PHE A 69 -6.92 1.01 0.02
CA PHE A 69 -6.52 -0.36 0.28
C PHE A 69 -7.73 -1.24 0.51
N ILE A 70 -7.62 -2.48 0.06
CA ILE A 70 -8.57 -3.54 0.33
C ILE A 70 -7.78 -4.77 0.74
N THR A 71 -8.11 -5.33 1.89
CA THR A 71 -7.50 -6.55 2.40
C THR A 71 -8.56 -7.61 2.61
N TRP A 72 -8.23 -8.82 2.19
CA TRP A 72 -9.06 -9.99 2.35
C TRP A 72 -8.37 -10.97 3.30
N LEU A 73 -9.09 -11.34 4.36
CA LEU A 73 -8.77 -12.53 5.14
C LEU A 73 -9.42 -13.73 4.44
N VAL A 74 -8.62 -14.75 4.12
CA VAL A 74 -9.08 -15.94 3.41
C VAL A 74 -8.78 -17.21 4.19
N ALA A 75 -9.62 -18.22 3.98
CA ALA A 75 -9.30 -19.61 4.30
C ALA A 75 -8.99 -20.35 2.99
N ILE A 76 -7.91 -21.13 2.99
CA ILE A 76 -7.50 -21.91 1.83
C ILE A 76 -7.47 -23.38 2.23
N ASN A 77 -8.22 -24.21 1.50
CA ASN A 77 -8.08 -25.65 1.61
C ASN A 77 -6.82 -26.09 0.87
N GLN A 78 -5.80 -26.56 1.60
CA GLN A 78 -4.51 -26.94 1.00
C GLN A 78 -4.58 -28.18 0.09
N ALA A 79 -5.60 -29.03 0.22
CA ALA A 79 -5.76 -30.22 -0.62
C ALA A 79 -6.48 -29.89 -1.94
N SER A 80 -7.52 -29.05 -1.90
CA SER A 80 -8.31 -28.70 -3.10
C SER A 80 -7.88 -27.38 -3.76
N GLY A 81 -7.17 -26.52 -3.04
CA GLY A 81 -6.86 -25.15 -3.47
C GLY A 81 -8.05 -24.19 -3.36
N GLU A 82 -9.20 -24.65 -2.87
CA GLU A 82 -10.39 -23.81 -2.72
C GLU A 82 -10.13 -22.66 -1.74
N THR A 83 -10.49 -21.45 -2.16
CA THR A 83 -10.29 -20.22 -1.38
C THR A 83 -11.64 -19.61 -1.02
N VAL A 84 -11.84 -19.35 0.27
CA VAL A 84 -13.05 -18.71 0.80
C VAL A 84 -12.68 -17.41 1.49
N VAL A 85 -13.35 -16.32 1.13
CA VAL A 85 -13.19 -15.02 1.79
C VAL A 85 -13.93 -15.04 3.13
N LEU A 86 -13.18 -14.91 4.22
CA LEU A 86 -13.71 -14.84 5.58
C LEU A 86 -14.10 -13.41 5.95
N GLN A 87 -13.27 -12.43 5.60
CA GLN A 87 -13.52 -11.03 5.93
C GLN A 87 -12.90 -10.08 4.89
N THR A 88 -13.62 -9.02 4.53
CA THR A 88 -13.08 -7.89 3.76
C THR A 88 -12.91 -6.66 4.65
N ILE A 89 -11.75 -5.99 4.53
CA ILE A 89 -11.40 -4.75 5.24
C ILE A 89 -11.00 -3.69 4.21
N LYS A 90 -11.48 -2.46 4.36
CA LYS A 90 -11.15 -1.32 3.48
C LYS A 90 -10.67 -0.12 4.27
N TRP A 91 -9.71 0.60 3.71
CA TRP A 91 -9.30 1.89 4.26
C TRP A 91 -8.70 2.77 3.18
N ARG A 92 -8.66 4.07 3.47
CA ARG A 92 -8.00 5.06 2.64
C ARG A 92 -7.02 5.83 3.50
N MET A 93 -5.82 5.99 2.99
CA MET A 93 -4.80 6.83 3.58
C MET A 93 -4.67 8.09 2.75
N GLN A 94 -4.70 9.24 3.39
CA GLN A 94 -4.40 10.53 2.75
C GLN A 94 -3.32 11.24 3.55
N LEU A 95 -2.40 11.93 2.89
CA LEU A 95 -1.39 12.74 3.56
C LEU A 95 -1.14 13.99 2.75
N HIS A 96 -0.96 15.10 3.44
CA HIS A 96 -0.47 16.33 2.89
C HIS A 96 0.55 16.90 3.87
N ILE A 97 1.81 16.86 3.46
CA ILE A 97 2.95 17.29 4.25
C ILE A 97 3.52 18.53 3.56
N GLU A 98 3.64 19.63 4.31
CA GLU A 98 4.40 20.80 3.89
C GLU A 98 5.88 20.57 4.19
N ILE A 99 6.73 20.99 3.24
CA ILE A 99 8.19 20.90 3.35
C ILE A 99 8.78 22.29 3.21
N ASP A 100 9.56 22.70 4.21
CA ASP A 100 10.37 23.93 4.20
C ASP A 100 11.86 23.57 4.22
N PRO A 101 12.56 23.65 3.08
CA PRO A 101 13.98 23.35 3.02
C PRO A 101 14.90 24.32 3.75
N GLY A 102 14.42 25.52 4.09
CA GLY A 102 15.19 26.51 4.84
C GLY A 102 15.34 26.16 6.32
N LYS A 103 14.51 25.26 6.86
CA LYS A 103 14.53 24.90 8.28
C LYS A 103 15.65 23.90 8.64
N PRO A 104 16.06 23.86 9.92
CA PRO A 104 16.99 22.84 10.41
C PRO A 104 16.47 21.41 10.21
N LEU A 105 17.40 20.45 10.14
CA LEU A 105 17.05 19.03 10.09
C LEU A 105 16.13 18.66 11.27
N GLY A 106 15.11 17.85 11.02
CA GLY A 106 14.08 17.49 12.01
C GLY A 106 12.94 18.50 12.15
N GLN A 107 13.02 19.69 11.54
CA GLN A 107 11.98 20.74 11.61
C GLN A 107 11.42 21.13 10.25
N ARG A 108 11.81 20.43 9.18
CA ARG A 108 11.48 20.80 7.80
C ARG A 108 10.10 20.35 7.34
N ALA A 109 9.51 19.35 7.99
CA ALA A 109 8.25 18.76 7.57
C ALA A 109 7.15 19.04 8.59
N LYS A 110 5.96 19.38 8.10
CA LYS A 110 4.76 19.55 8.91
C LYS A 110 3.58 18.84 8.23
N LEU A 111 2.92 17.94 8.96
CA LEU A 111 1.66 17.38 8.50
C LEU A 111 0.59 18.47 8.54
N LEU A 112 -0.04 18.74 7.40
CA LEU A 112 -1.14 19.69 7.28
C LEU A 112 -2.49 18.98 7.43
N GLU A 113 -2.71 17.93 6.66
CA GLU A 113 -3.98 17.20 6.64
C GLU A 113 -3.81 15.74 6.14
N PRO A 114 -4.74 14.85 6.50
CA PRO A 114 -5.69 15.03 7.59
C PRO A 114 -4.98 14.86 8.94
N THR A 115 -5.47 15.55 9.98
CA THR A 115 -4.93 15.41 11.34
C THR A 115 -5.24 14.05 11.97
N ALA A 116 -6.25 13.36 11.45
CA ALA A 116 -6.60 11.99 11.81
C ALA A 116 -6.89 11.18 10.53
N GLN A 117 -6.38 9.95 10.45
CA GLN A 117 -6.68 9.04 9.35
C GLN A 117 -8.01 8.33 9.59
N GLU A 118 -8.74 8.05 8.51
CA GLU A 118 -9.86 7.12 8.55
C GLU A 118 -9.36 5.75 9.04
N GLN A 119 -10.05 5.20 10.03
CA GLN A 119 -9.71 3.88 10.55
C GLN A 119 -10.18 2.80 9.57
N PRO A 120 -9.47 1.67 9.46
CA PRO A 120 -9.91 0.57 8.65
C PRO A 120 -11.30 0.07 9.00
N GLN A 121 -12.13 -0.10 7.97
CA GLN A 121 -13.51 -0.53 8.08
C GLN A 121 -13.63 -2.01 7.75
N VAL A 122 -14.12 -2.79 8.70
CA VAL A 122 -14.52 -4.18 8.51
C VAL A 122 -15.89 -4.18 7.84
N LEU A 123 -15.99 -4.73 6.62
CA LEU A 123 -17.25 -4.73 5.87
C LEU A 123 -18.24 -5.75 6.44
N ALA A 124 -19.51 -5.37 6.52
CA ALA A 124 -20.59 -6.28 6.93
C ALA A 124 -20.84 -7.41 5.90
N ARG A 125 -20.49 -7.16 4.63
CA ARG A 125 -20.57 -8.14 3.55
C ARG A 125 -19.23 -8.21 2.83
N ASN A 126 -18.73 -9.42 2.65
CA ASN A 126 -17.48 -9.65 1.92
C ASN A 126 -17.63 -9.32 0.44
N GLU A 127 -16.59 -8.71 -0.11
CA GLU A 127 -16.46 -8.46 -1.54
C GLU A 127 -15.55 -9.52 -2.18
N PRO A 128 -15.83 -9.94 -3.42
CA PRO A 128 -14.99 -10.91 -4.11
C PRO A 128 -13.60 -10.32 -4.40
N ILE A 129 -12.59 -11.18 -4.38
CA ILE A 129 -11.23 -10.80 -4.79
C ILE A 129 -11.22 -10.65 -6.31
N PRO A 130 -10.85 -9.48 -6.85
CA PRO A 130 -10.81 -9.30 -8.29
C PRO A 130 -9.63 -10.11 -8.89
N PRO A 131 -9.75 -10.69 -10.10
CA PRO A 131 -8.72 -11.56 -10.66
C PRO A 131 -7.32 -10.93 -10.75
N ASN A 132 -7.23 -9.61 -11.00
CA ASN A 132 -5.99 -8.86 -11.05
C ASN A 132 -5.32 -8.63 -9.69
N ALA A 133 -5.99 -8.88 -8.57
CA ALA A 133 -5.35 -8.93 -7.26
C ALA A 133 -4.71 -10.30 -6.97
N MET A 134 -5.02 -11.33 -7.77
CA MET A 134 -4.52 -12.70 -7.58
C MET A 134 -3.18 -12.96 -8.29
N VAL A 135 -2.57 -11.95 -8.90
CA VAL A 135 -1.30 -12.04 -9.60
C VAL A 135 -0.13 -11.66 -8.69
N LYS A 136 1.10 -11.90 -9.17
CA LYS A 136 2.32 -11.45 -8.50
C LYS A 136 2.25 -9.95 -8.16
N PRO A 137 2.87 -9.50 -7.06
CA PRO A 137 2.83 -8.09 -6.68
C PRO A 137 3.38 -7.23 -7.81
N ASN A 138 2.63 -6.18 -8.14
CA ASN A 138 2.90 -5.26 -9.24
C ASN A 138 2.57 -3.81 -8.88
N ALA A 139 2.27 -3.51 -7.62
CA ALA A 139 2.05 -2.15 -7.13
C ALA A 139 3.21 -1.22 -7.46
N ASN A 140 4.45 -1.68 -7.25
CA ASN A 140 5.65 -0.92 -7.57
C ASN A 140 5.89 -0.78 -9.08
N ASP A 141 5.52 -1.79 -9.88
CA ASP A 141 5.66 -1.74 -11.34
C ASP A 141 4.66 -0.76 -11.98
N ALA A 142 3.53 -0.52 -11.33
CA ALA A 142 2.54 0.48 -11.75
C ALA A 142 2.89 1.92 -11.35
N GLN A 143 4.00 2.14 -10.62
CA GLN A 143 4.41 3.48 -10.21
C GLN A 143 4.99 4.26 -11.40
N VAL A 144 4.56 5.52 -11.51
CA VAL A 144 5.08 6.47 -12.50
C VAL A 144 5.63 7.68 -11.76
N LEU A 145 6.88 8.05 -12.06
CA LEU A 145 7.41 9.35 -11.65
C LEU A 145 7.16 10.33 -12.78
N MET A 146 6.26 11.29 -12.56
CA MET A 146 5.95 12.34 -13.51
C MET A 146 6.35 13.70 -12.95
N TRP A 147 7.13 14.45 -13.72
CA TRP A 147 7.42 15.86 -13.48
C TRP A 147 6.36 16.72 -14.17
N ARG A 148 5.72 17.61 -13.42
CA ARG A 148 4.72 18.55 -13.96
C ARG A 148 5.22 19.97 -13.69
N PRO A 149 5.88 20.63 -14.67
CA PRO A 149 6.38 21.99 -14.47
C PRO A 149 5.22 22.99 -14.36
N LYS A 150 5.49 24.18 -13.81
CA LYS A 150 4.52 25.30 -13.80
C LYS A 150 4.15 25.76 -15.21
N THR A 151 5.07 25.61 -16.17
CA THR A 151 4.93 26.01 -17.57
C THR A 151 5.48 24.91 -18.47
N GLY A 152 4.77 24.60 -19.56
CA GLY A 152 5.13 23.52 -20.48
C GLY A 152 4.45 22.19 -20.15
N GLU A 153 4.79 21.17 -20.93
CA GLU A 153 4.15 19.85 -20.83
C GLU A 153 4.71 19.00 -19.67
N PRO A 154 3.88 18.18 -19.03
CA PRO A 154 4.34 17.12 -18.13
C PRO A 154 5.34 16.18 -18.79
N VAL A 155 6.35 15.75 -18.03
CA VAL A 155 7.38 14.82 -18.46
C VAL A 155 7.32 13.57 -17.60
N VAL A 156 7.28 12.39 -18.23
CA VAL A 156 7.46 11.12 -17.53
C VAL A 156 8.96 10.92 -17.29
N VAL A 157 9.36 10.95 -16.02
CA VAL A 157 10.75 10.77 -15.59
C VAL A 157 11.08 9.29 -15.44
N ILE A 158 10.18 8.54 -14.82
CA ILE A 158 10.26 7.08 -14.71
C ILE A 158 8.93 6.53 -15.21
N PRO A 159 8.91 5.81 -16.36
CA PRO A 159 7.70 5.18 -16.85
C PRO A 159 7.30 4.01 -15.95
N PRO A 160 6.02 3.62 -15.96
CA PRO A 160 5.64 2.37 -15.33
C PRO A 160 6.30 1.21 -16.08
N LYS A 161 6.52 0.10 -15.38
CA LYS A 161 7.00 -1.15 -16.00
C LYS A 161 5.84 -1.96 -16.61
N TYR A 162 4.60 -1.54 -16.37
CA TYR A 162 3.36 -2.22 -16.74
C TYR A 162 2.33 -1.27 -17.35
#